data_AF-A0A0S3R4G6-F1
#
_entry.id   AF-A0A0S3R4G6-F1
#
_cell.length_a   1.000
_cell.length_b   1.000
_cell.length_c   1.000
_cell.angle_alpha   90.00
_cell.angle_beta   90.00
_cell.angle_gamma   90.00
#
_symmetry.space_group_name_H-M   'P 1'
#
loop_
_entity.id
_entity.type
_entity.pdbx_description
1 polymer ?
#
loop_
_entity_poly.entity_id
_entity_poly.type
_entity_poly.pdbx_seq_one_letter_code
_entity_poly.pdbx_strand_id
1 'polypeptide(L)'
;MNALSSLCIFRSDPLALNDILVIKPPKKSPLLLRMSVLIFSMVCGVFICSVCSKQISTHARTMLMELQNEKPSRNRLGLTDVPLLHYPNPVSFNRSECAGNPVRFFAILSNQRSGSGWFETLLNSHINVSSNGEIFSVRERRVNVSTIVQTLDKVYNLDWFSSASKNECSAAIGLKWMLNQGLMEHPKEVADYFNRRGVSVIFLFRRNLLRRMVSVLANSYDRYAKLLNGAHKSHVHSTEEADTLSKYKPIINSTSLLVDLKDMEMRMAKALEYFSINRHMILYYEDLIRNRTKLKDVQDFLGLPQMELRSRQIKIHRGTLSDHIKNWDDVNKTLHGTAYECFLQTDYSS
;
A
#
# COMPACT_ATOMS: atom_id res chain seq x y z
N MET A 1 -60.79 86.93 72.72
CA MET A 1 -59.57 86.23 73.18
C MET A 1 -59.50 84.90 72.47
N ASN A 2 -58.45 84.66 71.70
CA ASN A 2 -57.76 83.37 71.55
C ASN A 2 -56.80 83.48 70.37
N ALA A 3 -55.54 83.16 70.67
CA ALA A 3 -54.39 83.32 69.80
C ALA A 3 -53.89 81.97 69.29
N LEU A 4 -53.15 82.09 68.19
CA LEU A 4 -52.59 81.09 67.29
C LEU A 4 -51.27 80.44 67.75
N SER A 5 -50.90 79.40 66.99
CA SER A 5 -49.56 78.78 66.78
C SER A 5 -49.14 77.72 67.81
N SER A 6 -48.29 76.72 67.53
CA SER A 6 -47.22 76.58 66.52
C SER A 6 -46.76 75.12 66.34
N LEU A 7 -45.92 74.94 65.32
CA LEU A 7 -45.07 73.87 64.75
C LEU A 7 -44.49 72.70 65.60
N CYS A 8 -44.26 71.58 64.86
CA CYS A 8 -43.05 70.74 64.75
C CYS A 8 -42.91 69.34 65.44
N ILE A 9 -42.80 68.31 64.57
CA ILE A 9 -41.68 67.32 64.44
C ILE A 9 -41.52 66.16 65.49
N PHE A 10 -41.65 64.88 65.07
CA PHE A 10 -40.58 63.91 64.66
C PHE A 10 -41.01 62.41 64.82
N ARG A 11 -40.77 61.66 63.74
CA ARG A 11 -40.19 60.30 63.61
C ARG A 11 -40.97 59.03 64.00
N SER A 12 -40.84 58.08 63.07
CA SER A 12 -41.54 56.80 62.92
C SER A 12 -40.63 55.60 63.21
N ASP A 13 -41.26 54.49 63.63
CA ASP A 13 -41.07 53.05 63.32
C ASP A 13 -41.75 52.22 64.45
N PRO A 14 -42.03 50.87 64.40
CA PRO A 14 -41.74 49.81 63.41
C PRO A 14 -42.85 48.71 63.21
N LEU A 15 -42.54 47.65 62.42
CA LEU A 15 -42.89 46.19 62.53
C LEU A 15 -43.46 45.57 61.22
N ALA A 16 -42.64 44.86 60.42
CA ALA A 16 -42.30 43.40 60.45
C ALA A 16 -43.30 42.55 59.64
N LEU A 17 -42.97 41.48 58.89
CA LEU A 17 -41.78 40.85 58.30
C LEU A 17 -42.38 39.73 57.40
N ASN A 18 -41.96 39.58 56.14
CA ASN A 18 -41.59 38.29 55.51
C ASN A 18 -41.31 38.43 54.00
N ASP A 19 -40.08 38.02 53.68
CA ASP A 19 -39.59 37.33 52.48
C ASP A 19 -39.79 37.92 51.09
N ILE A 20 -38.67 38.15 50.38
CA ILE A 20 -38.23 37.30 49.26
C ILE A 20 -36.75 37.63 48.98
N LEU A 21 -35.87 36.65 49.22
CA LEU A 21 -34.49 36.66 48.74
C LEU A 21 -34.51 36.38 47.23
N VAL A 22 -34.57 37.44 46.40
CA VAL A 22 -34.45 37.32 44.94
C VAL A 22 -32.98 37.06 44.58
N ILE A 23 -32.59 35.80 44.57
CA ILE A 23 -31.34 35.36 43.95
C ILE A 23 -31.53 35.46 42.43
N LYS A 24 -30.95 36.50 41.80
CA LYS A 24 -30.94 36.60 40.33
C LYS A 24 -30.15 35.41 39.76
N PRO A 25 -30.71 34.61 38.83
CA PRO A 25 -29.97 33.53 38.22
C PRO A 25 -28.82 34.10 37.39
N PRO A 26 -27.61 33.51 37.44
CA PRO A 26 -26.50 33.97 36.63
C PRO A 26 -26.91 33.79 35.15
N LYS A 27 -26.85 34.87 34.36
CA LYS A 27 -26.96 34.79 32.90
C LYS A 27 -25.77 33.99 32.37
N LYS A 28 -25.86 32.66 32.35
CA LYS A 28 -24.94 31.83 31.57
C LYS A 28 -25.16 32.22 30.12
N SER A 29 -24.14 32.82 29.49
CA SER A 29 -24.31 33.31 28.13
C SER A 29 -24.61 32.11 27.21
N PRO A 30 -25.66 32.17 26.37
CA PRO A 30 -26.00 31.08 25.45
C PRO A 30 -24.87 30.78 24.45
N LEU A 31 -23.96 31.75 24.27
CA LEU A 31 -22.72 31.61 23.53
C LEU A 31 -21.75 30.61 24.18
N LEU A 32 -21.55 30.65 25.50
CA LEU A 32 -20.66 29.70 26.18
C LEU A 32 -21.18 28.26 26.05
N LEU A 33 -22.50 28.04 26.22
CA LEU A 33 -23.09 26.71 26.06
C LEU A 33 -22.95 26.18 24.63
N ARG A 34 -23.20 27.03 23.61
CA ARG A 34 -23.02 26.66 22.20
C ARG A 34 -21.56 26.34 21.88
N MET A 35 -20.60 27.12 22.39
CA MET A 35 -19.17 26.84 22.24
C MET A 35 -18.77 25.54 22.92
N SER A 36 -19.27 25.25 24.13
CA SER A 36 -19.02 23.98 24.81
C SER A 36 -19.55 22.78 24.03
N VAL A 37 -20.75 22.87 23.44
CA VAL A 37 -21.32 21.80 22.61
C VAL A 37 -20.50 21.58 21.34
N LEU A 38 -20.06 22.65 20.67
CA LEU A 38 -19.19 22.54 19.49
C LEU A 38 -17.85 21.88 19.82
N ILE A 39 -17.22 22.29 20.92
CA ILE A 39 -15.96 21.69 21.39
C ILE A 39 -16.17 20.21 21.72
N PHE A 40 -17.24 19.87 22.45
CA PHE A 40 -17.56 18.48 22.78
C PHE A 40 -17.83 17.64 21.53
N SER A 41 -18.60 18.15 20.56
CA SER A 41 -18.84 17.48 19.28
C SER A 41 -17.55 17.27 18.49
N MET A 42 -16.62 18.23 18.51
CA MET A 42 -15.34 18.11 17.83
C MET A 42 -14.46 17.06 18.52
N VAL A 43 -14.39 17.07 19.86
CA VAL A 43 -13.64 16.08 20.65
C VAL A 43 -14.21 14.67 20.47
N CYS A 44 -15.54 14.51 20.52
CA CYS A 44 -16.21 13.24 20.24
C CYS A 44 -15.97 12.78 18.80
N GLY A 45 -16.05 13.67 17.82
CA GLY A 45 -15.75 13.36 16.43
C GLY A 45 -14.31 12.86 16.25
N VAL A 46 -13.33 13.52 16.86
CA VAL A 46 -11.92 13.09 16.85
C VAL A 46 -11.74 11.76 17.58
N PHE A 47 -12.41 11.56 18.72
CA PHE A 47 -12.35 10.32 19.48
C PHE A 47 -12.93 9.14 18.69
N ILE A 48 -14.13 9.30 18.12
CA ILE A 48 -14.77 8.29 17.27
C ILE A 48 -13.89 7.98 16.06
N CYS A 49 -13.37 9.02 15.36
CA CYS A 49 -12.46 8.84 14.24
C CYS A 49 -11.19 8.08 14.64
N SER A 50 -10.63 8.36 15.82
CA SER A 50 -9.46 7.67 16.37
C SER A 50 -9.75 6.20 16.65
N VAL A 51 -10.89 5.89 17.27
CA VAL A 51 -11.32 4.51 17.55
C VAL A 51 -11.58 3.75 16.26
N CYS A 52 -12.32 4.32 15.30
CA CYS A 52 -12.55 3.72 13.99
C CYS A 52 -11.22 3.48 13.25
N SER A 53 -10.30 4.45 13.28
CA SER A 53 -8.97 4.31 12.69
C SER A 53 -8.13 3.22 13.35
N LYS A 54 -8.27 3.00 14.67
CA LYS A 54 -7.63 1.87 15.36
C LYS A 54 -8.25 0.54 14.96
N GLN A 55 -9.58 0.46 14.90
CA GLN A 55 -10.31 -0.76 14.53
C GLN A 55 -10.03 -1.21 13.09
N ILE A 56 -9.99 -0.28 12.14
CA ILE A 56 -9.61 -0.56 10.75
C ILE A 56 -8.16 -1.08 10.67
N SER A 57 -7.27 -0.52 11.50
CA SER A 57 -5.87 -0.96 11.58
C SER A 57 -5.73 -2.38 12.08
N THR A 58 -6.45 -2.72 13.15
CA THR A 58 -6.41 -4.07 13.72
C THR A 58 -7.00 -5.06 12.72
N HIS A 59 -8.12 -4.70 12.07
CA HIS A 59 -8.71 -5.52 11.00
C HIS A 59 -7.74 -5.75 9.84
N ALA A 60 -7.11 -4.69 9.33
CA ALA A 60 -6.12 -4.79 8.24
C ALA A 60 -4.95 -5.72 8.61
N ARG A 61 -4.48 -5.63 9.85
CA ARG A 61 -3.40 -6.46 10.37
C ARG A 61 -3.82 -7.92 10.56
N THR A 62 -5.01 -8.16 11.10
CA THR A 62 -5.58 -9.52 11.22
C THR A 62 -5.75 -10.16 9.85
N MET A 63 -6.33 -9.44 8.89
CA MET A 63 -6.49 -9.92 7.53
C MET A 63 -5.14 -10.22 6.85
N LEU A 64 -4.12 -9.38 7.05
CA LEU A 64 -2.75 -9.65 6.58
C LEU A 64 -2.13 -10.89 7.24
N MET A 65 -2.43 -11.15 8.52
CA MET A 65 -1.97 -12.36 9.23
C MET A 65 -2.73 -13.62 8.78
N GLU A 66 -4.04 -13.53 8.54
CA GLU A 66 -4.86 -14.63 8.04
C GLU A 66 -4.45 -15.02 6.62
N LEU A 67 -4.29 -14.02 5.73
CA LEU A 67 -3.85 -14.21 4.34
C LEU A 67 -2.41 -14.74 4.21
N GLN A 68 -1.58 -14.60 5.25
CA GLN A 68 -0.25 -15.23 5.28
C GLN A 68 -0.33 -16.74 5.50
N ASN A 69 -1.38 -17.21 6.18
CA ASN A 69 -1.61 -18.62 6.45
C ASN A 69 -2.48 -19.28 5.37
N GLU A 70 -3.15 -18.47 4.54
CA GLU A 70 -3.87 -18.99 3.38
C GLU A 70 -2.91 -19.61 2.36
N LYS A 71 -3.19 -20.86 2.00
CA LYS A 71 -2.61 -21.48 0.80
C LYS A 71 -3.05 -20.63 -0.40
N PRO A 72 -2.18 -20.44 -1.43
CA PRO A 72 -2.53 -19.69 -2.63
C PRO A 72 -3.90 -20.12 -3.10
N SER A 73 -4.82 -19.17 -3.31
CA SER A 73 -6.26 -19.42 -3.46
C SER A 73 -6.50 -20.71 -4.22
N ARG A 74 -6.73 -21.79 -3.48
CA ARG A 74 -6.93 -23.12 -4.05
C ARG A 74 -8.39 -23.19 -4.45
N ASN A 75 -8.83 -22.24 -5.27
CA ASN A 75 -10.04 -22.41 -6.03
C ASN A 75 -9.75 -23.52 -7.02
N ARG A 76 -10.07 -24.73 -6.57
CA ARG A 76 -10.65 -25.83 -7.31
C ARG A 76 -10.36 -25.74 -8.81
N LEU A 77 -9.18 -26.21 -9.23
CA LEU A 77 -9.02 -26.74 -10.59
C LEU A 77 -9.85 -28.02 -10.67
N GLY A 78 -11.17 -27.87 -10.64
CA GLY A 78 -12.11 -28.86 -11.11
C GLY A 78 -12.13 -28.78 -12.63
N LEU A 79 -12.43 -29.91 -13.27
CA LEU A 79 -12.46 -30.18 -14.71
C LEU A 79 -13.30 -29.21 -15.58
N THR A 80 -13.79 -28.08 -15.06
CA THR A 80 -14.70 -27.11 -15.70
C THR A 80 -14.05 -25.78 -16.13
N ASP A 81 -12.73 -25.61 -15.99
CA ASP A 81 -11.99 -24.35 -16.31
C ASP A 81 -11.68 -24.11 -17.81
N VAL A 82 -12.40 -24.79 -18.70
CA VAL A 82 -12.36 -24.54 -20.17
C VAL A 82 -12.57 -23.05 -20.57
N PRO A 83 -13.25 -22.17 -19.81
CA PRO A 83 -13.42 -20.76 -20.18
C PRO A 83 -12.19 -19.83 -20.05
N LEU A 84 -11.08 -20.24 -19.41
CA LEU A 84 -9.91 -19.38 -19.15
C LEU A 84 -8.72 -19.59 -20.12
N LEU A 85 -8.94 -20.30 -21.22
CA LEU A 85 -7.91 -20.49 -22.25
C LEU A 85 -8.03 -19.36 -23.28
N HIS A 86 -7.05 -18.46 -23.28
CA HIS A 86 -7.00 -17.36 -24.25
C HIS A 86 -6.12 -17.73 -25.44
N TYR A 87 -6.65 -17.53 -26.64
CA TYR A 87 -5.92 -17.72 -27.89
C TYR A 87 -5.78 -16.36 -28.58
N PRO A 88 -4.90 -15.47 -28.08
CA PRO A 88 -4.73 -14.15 -28.67
C PRO A 88 -4.28 -14.27 -30.13
N ASN A 89 -4.79 -13.38 -30.96
CA ASN A 89 -4.44 -13.25 -32.38
C ASN A 89 -3.90 -11.83 -32.62
N PRO A 90 -2.61 -11.58 -32.33
CA PRO A 90 -2.01 -10.27 -32.46
C PRO A 90 -2.06 -9.78 -33.91
N VAL A 91 -2.28 -8.47 -34.09
CA VAL A 91 -2.22 -7.83 -35.41
C VAL A 91 -0.76 -7.60 -35.84
N SER A 92 0.12 -7.46 -34.85
CA SER A 92 1.53 -7.12 -35.05
C SER A 92 2.41 -8.24 -35.60
N PHE A 93 2.05 -9.51 -35.40
CA PHE A 93 2.82 -10.66 -35.89
C PHE A 93 1.94 -11.91 -35.96
N ASN A 94 2.38 -12.92 -36.71
CA ASN A 94 1.70 -14.22 -36.75
C ASN A 94 2.29 -15.16 -35.69
N ARG A 95 1.44 -15.73 -34.84
CA ARG A 95 1.84 -16.74 -33.82
C ARG A 95 2.22 -18.10 -34.43
N SER A 96 1.98 -18.30 -35.72
CA SER A 96 2.39 -19.46 -36.53
C SER A 96 2.06 -20.79 -35.84
N GLU A 97 3.06 -21.64 -35.56
CA GLU A 97 2.91 -22.94 -34.91
C GLU A 97 2.24 -22.88 -33.52
N CYS A 98 2.25 -21.72 -32.87
CA CYS A 98 1.69 -21.51 -31.53
C CYS A 98 0.29 -20.89 -31.51
N ALA A 99 -0.36 -20.72 -32.67
CA ALA A 99 -1.75 -20.24 -32.74
C ALA A 99 -2.71 -21.10 -31.90
N GLY A 100 -2.49 -22.42 -31.89
CA GLY A 100 -3.26 -23.40 -31.11
C GLY A 100 -2.85 -23.52 -29.63
N ASN A 101 -1.89 -22.74 -29.15
CA ASN A 101 -1.44 -22.77 -27.76
C ASN A 101 -2.12 -21.65 -26.95
N PRO A 102 -2.74 -21.95 -25.80
CA PRO A 102 -3.35 -20.93 -24.97
C PRO A 102 -2.30 -20.08 -24.26
N VAL A 103 -2.66 -18.83 -23.95
CA VAL A 103 -1.83 -17.88 -23.20
C VAL A 103 -2.53 -17.53 -21.90
N ARG A 104 -1.81 -17.64 -20.78
CA ARG A 104 -2.30 -17.24 -19.46
C ARG A 104 -1.98 -15.77 -19.21
N PHE A 105 -2.93 -15.05 -18.65
CA PHE A 105 -2.74 -13.64 -18.30
C PHE A 105 -2.39 -13.50 -16.83
N PHE A 106 -1.46 -12.60 -16.52
CA PHE A 106 -1.15 -12.28 -15.13
C PHE A 106 -0.89 -10.79 -14.90
N ALA A 107 -0.94 -10.38 -13.64
CA ALA A 107 -0.56 -9.06 -13.17
C ALA A 107 0.21 -9.16 -11.84
N ILE A 108 1.38 -8.55 -11.75
CA ILE A 108 2.16 -8.46 -10.52
C ILE A 108 1.78 -7.16 -9.80
N LEU A 109 0.99 -7.27 -8.74
CA LEU A 109 0.56 -6.13 -7.92
C LEU A 109 1.51 -5.96 -6.74
N SER A 110 2.13 -4.79 -6.62
CA SER A 110 3.22 -4.57 -5.66
C SER A 110 3.28 -3.12 -5.18
N ASN A 111 3.97 -2.88 -4.06
CA ASN A 111 4.43 -1.54 -3.71
C ASN A 111 5.84 -1.28 -4.29
N GLN A 112 6.24 -0.02 -4.44
CA GLN A 112 7.64 0.31 -4.73
C GLN A 112 8.57 -0.31 -3.68
N ARG A 113 9.75 -0.74 -4.17
CA ARG A 113 10.85 -1.31 -3.38
C ARG A 113 10.50 -2.61 -2.64
N SER A 114 9.54 -3.37 -3.17
CA SER A 114 9.15 -4.69 -2.63
C SER A 114 9.83 -5.87 -3.34
N GLY A 115 10.87 -5.63 -4.15
CA GLY A 115 11.58 -6.68 -4.88
C GLY A 115 10.93 -7.09 -6.21
N SER A 116 9.87 -6.42 -6.63
CA SER A 116 9.12 -6.77 -7.85
C SER A 116 9.88 -6.57 -9.17
N GLY A 117 10.84 -5.65 -9.23
CA GLY A 117 11.78 -5.58 -10.36
C GLY A 117 12.68 -6.82 -10.48
N TRP A 118 13.20 -7.32 -9.36
CA TRP A 118 14.01 -8.54 -9.34
C TRP A 118 13.16 -9.77 -9.69
N PHE A 119 11.99 -9.89 -9.08
CA PHE A 119 11.05 -10.97 -9.36
C PHE A 119 10.59 -11.00 -10.83
N GLU A 120 10.29 -9.83 -11.41
CA GLU A 120 9.96 -9.73 -12.84
C GLU A 120 11.12 -10.21 -13.74
N THR A 121 12.38 -9.87 -13.42
CA THR A 121 13.52 -10.39 -14.20
C THR A 121 13.68 -11.90 -14.08
N LEU A 122 13.33 -12.50 -12.94
CA LEU A 122 13.28 -13.96 -12.80
C LEU A 122 12.22 -14.54 -13.74
N LEU A 123 11.00 -14.00 -13.73
CA LEU A 123 9.93 -14.47 -14.62
C LEU A 123 10.30 -14.32 -16.10
N ASN A 124 10.86 -13.19 -16.51
CA ASN A 124 11.26 -12.96 -17.90
C ASN A 124 12.41 -13.85 -18.38
N SER A 125 13.18 -14.45 -17.46
CA SER A 125 14.19 -15.47 -17.82
C SER A 125 13.57 -16.81 -18.25
N HIS A 126 12.29 -17.04 -17.94
CA HIS A 126 11.56 -18.20 -18.45
C HIS A 126 11.26 -18.01 -19.94
N ILE A 127 11.60 -18.98 -20.79
CA ILE A 127 11.45 -18.87 -22.26
C ILE A 127 10.03 -18.45 -22.68
N ASN A 128 8.99 -19.06 -22.12
CA ASN A 128 7.59 -18.81 -22.49
C ASN A 128 6.87 -17.68 -21.71
N VAL A 129 7.58 -16.80 -21.00
CA VAL A 129 6.96 -15.71 -20.21
C VAL A 129 7.37 -14.35 -20.72
N SER A 130 6.40 -13.43 -20.80
CA SER A 130 6.62 -12.01 -21.05
C SER A 130 5.90 -11.14 -20.01
N SER A 131 6.67 -10.44 -19.17
CA SER A 131 6.20 -9.41 -18.24
C SER A 131 6.67 -8.04 -18.74
N ASN A 132 5.72 -7.17 -19.03
CA ASN A 132 5.95 -5.92 -19.77
C ASN A 132 6.32 -4.70 -18.91
N GLY A 133 6.82 -4.92 -17.68
CA GLY A 133 7.23 -3.83 -16.79
C GLY A 133 6.07 -3.01 -16.24
N GLU A 134 6.40 -1.81 -15.75
CA GLU A 134 5.45 -0.85 -15.16
C GLU A 134 4.80 0.01 -16.25
N ILE A 135 3.99 -0.60 -17.12
CA ILE A 135 3.35 0.11 -18.23
C ILE A 135 2.48 1.27 -17.74
N PHE A 136 1.87 1.14 -16.55
CA PHE A 136 1.03 2.16 -15.94
C PHE A 136 1.80 3.18 -15.10
N SER A 137 3.14 3.20 -15.15
CA SER A 137 3.92 4.34 -14.62
C SER A 137 3.69 5.63 -15.44
N VAL A 138 3.27 5.50 -16.69
CA VAL A 138 2.91 6.58 -17.63
C VAL A 138 1.48 7.07 -17.36
N ARG A 139 1.29 8.37 -17.12
CA ARG A 139 0.03 8.95 -16.62
C ARG A 139 -1.10 8.84 -17.64
N GLU A 140 -0.77 9.05 -18.91
CA GLU A 140 -1.69 9.06 -20.05
C GLU A 140 -2.44 7.72 -20.16
N ARG A 141 -1.81 6.61 -19.74
CA ARG A 141 -2.38 5.26 -19.82
C ARG A 141 -3.39 4.95 -18.72
N ARG A 142 -3.52 5.83 -17.72
CA ARG A 142 -4.36 5.63 -16.53
C ARG A 142 -5.23 6.85 -16.21
N VAL A 143 -5.53 7.69 -17.21
CA VAL A 143 -6.37 8.88 -17.03
C VAL A 143 -7.80 8.51 -16.65
N ASN A 144 -8.31 7.39 -17.16
CA ASN A 144 -9.62 6.84 -16.83
C ASN A 144 -9.67 5.33 -17.10
N VAL A 145 -10.76 4.70 -16.67
CA VAL A 145 -11.01 3.25 -16.83
C VAL A 145 -10.95 2.79 -18.29
N SER A 146 -11.48 3.57 -19.23
CA SER A 146 -11.47 3.19 -20.66
C SER A 146 -10.05 3.08 -21.20
N THR A 147 -9.19 4.05 -20.88
CA THR A 147 -7.78 4.04 -21.29
C THR A 147 -7.00 2.90 -20.63
N ILE A 148 -7.32 2.58 -19.37
CA ILE A 148 -6.76 1.41 -18.67
C ILE A 148 -7.11 0.13 -19.42
N VAL A 149 -8.40 -0.08 -19.72
CA VAL A 149 -8.90 -1.28 -20.41
C VAL A 149 -8.27 -1.41 -21.79
N GLN A 150 -8.23 -0.33 -22.58
CA GLN A 150 -7.56 -0.33 -23.88
C GLN A 150 -6.07 -0.71 -23.79
N THR A 151 -5.38 -0.23 -22.76
CA THR A 151 -3.97 -0.57 -22.53
C THR A 151 -3.82 -2.04 -22.15
N LEU A 152 -4.66 -2.56 -21.25
CA LEU A 152 -4.67 -3.97 -20.85
C LEU A 152 -4.99 -4.89 -22.03
N ASP A 153 -5.99 -4.55 -22.86
CA ASP A 153 -6.34 -5.33 -24.04
C ASP A 153 -5.18 -5.39 -25.02
N LYS A 154 -4.46 -4.29 -25.24
CA LYS A 154 -3.26 -4.29 -26.08
C LYS A 154 -2.17 -5.24 -25.55
N VAL A 155 -1.96 -5.27 -24.25
CA VAL A 155 -1.01 -6.21 -23.62
C VAL A 155 -1.48 -7.65 -23.77
N TYR A 156 -2.71 -7.95 -23.36
CA TYR A 156 -3.21 -9.32 -23.31
C TYR A 156 -3.52 -9.90 -24.70
N ASN A 157 -3.65 -9.07 -25.73
CA ASN A 157 -3.71 -9.50 -27.13
C ASN A 157 -2.33 -9.70 -27.79
N LEU A 158 -1.23 -9.59 -27.01
CA LEU A 158 0.16 -9.67 -27.48
C LEU A 158 0.60 -8.54 -28.43
N ASP A 159 -0.13 -7.43 -28.49
CA ASP A 159 0.16 -6.27 -29.35
C ASP A 159 0.97 -5.17 -28.62
N TRP A 160 1.54 -5.50 -27.46
CA TRP A 160 2.40 -4.60 -26.70
C TRP A 160 3.87 -4.80 -27.02
N PHE A 161 4.54 -3.74 -27.47
CA PHE A 161 5.96 -3.75 -27.78
C PHE A 161 6.78 -3.22 -26.61
N SER A 162 7.65 -4.08 -26.08
CA SER A 162 8.63 -3.78 -25.06
C SER A 162 9.88 -4.63 -25.27
N SER A 163 10.96 -4.34 -24.53
CA SER A 163 12.16 -5.19 -24.54
C SER A 163 11.92 -6.60 -23.96
N ALA A 164 10.80 -6.80 -23.26
CA ALA A 164 10.38 -8.11 -22.75
C ALA A 164 9.42 -8.83 -23.71
N SER A 165 8.98 -8.17 -24.79
CA SER A 165 8.10 -8.78 -25.78
C SER A 165 8.86 -9.87 -26.53
N LYS A 166 8.29 -11.07 -26.48
CA LYS A 166 8.77 -12.24 -27.20
C LYS A 166 7.82 -12.43 -28.35
N ASN A 167 8.22 -12.05 -29.56
CA ASN A 167 7.43 -12.19 -30.79
C ASN A 167 7.39 -13.67 -31.24
N GLU A 168 7.13 -14.56 -30.30
CA GLU A 168 7.22 -16.02 -30.39
C GLU A 168 6.19 -16.64 -29.44
N CYS A 169 6.36 -17.93 -29.15
CA CYS A 169 5.45 -18.76 -28.37
C CYS A 169 5.44 -18.43 -26.86
N SER A 170 4.81 -17.32 -26.49
CA SER A 170 4.53 -17.01 -25.08
C SER A 170 3.38 -17.87 -24.56
N ALA A 171 3.57 -18.49 -23.39
CA ALA A 171 2.55 -19.25 -22.66
C ALA A 171 1.93 -18.42 -21.51
N ALA A 172 2.63 -17.40 -21.02
CA ALA A 172 2.09 -16.43 -20.09
C ALA A 172 2.52 -15.01 -20.43
N ILE A 173 1.57 -14.07 -20.41
CA ILE A 173 1.83 -12.65 -20.59
C ILE A 173 1.24 -11.83 -19.45
N GLY A 174 1.97 -10.80 -19.02
CA GLY A 174 1.52 -9.94 -17.96
C GLY A 174 2.28 -8.63 -17.90
N LEU A 175 2.08 -7.97 -16.77
CA LEU A 175 2.68 -6.68 -16.44
C LEU A 175 2.89 -6.56 -14.94
N LYS A 176 3.69 -5.57 -14.56
CA LYS A 176 3.87 -5.16 -13.18
C LYS A 176 3.11 -3.87 -12.95
N TRP A 177 2.32 -3.81 -11.89
CA TRP A 177 1.53 -2.63 -11.56
C TRP A 177 1.73 -2.26 -10.10
N MET A 178 2.28 -1.07 -9.86
CA MET A 178 2.44 -0.59 -8.51
C MET A 178 1.13 -0.03 -7.95
N LEU A 179 0.84 -0.26 -6.67
CA LEU A 179 -0.40 0.18 -6.03
C LEU A 179 -0.63 1.70 -6.13
N ASN A 180 0.43 2.50 -6.20
CA ASN A 180 0.36 3.97 -6.35
C ASN A 180 0.33 4.47 -7.81
N GLN A 181 0.22 3.58 -8.80
CA GLN A 181 0.17 3.93 -10.22
C GLN A 181 -1.26 3.88 -10.77
N GLY A 182 -2.22 4.45 -10.05
CA GLY A 182 -3.63 4.51 -10.44
C GLY A 182 -4.44 3.22 -10.28
N LEU A 183 -3.82 2.10 -9.91
CA LEU A 183 -4.54 0.85 -9.62
C LEU A 183 -5.61 1.04 -8.55
N MET A 184 -5.26 1.75 -7.47
CA MET A 184 -6.14 1.99 -6.32
C MET A 184 -7.16 3.12 -6.56
N GLU A 185 -7.13 3.79 -7.73
CA GLU A 185 -8.10 4.82 -8.13
C GLU A 185 -9.33 4.18 -8.81
N HIS A 186 -9.15 3.05 -9.49
CA HIS A 186 -10.21 2.30 -10.18
C HIS A 186 -10.18 0.79 -9.84
N PRO A 187 -10.15 0.40 -8.55
CA PRO A 187 -9.84 -0.97 -8.16
C PRO A 187 -10.96 -1.96 -8.54
N LYS A 188 -12.23 -1.55 -8.49
CA LYS A 188 -13.37 -2.43 -8.80
C LYS A 188 -13.43 -2.76 -10.28
N GLU A 189 -13.28 -1.76 -11.14
CA GLU A 189 -13.32 -1.91 -12.58
C GLU A 189 -12.16 -2.76 -13.09
N VAL A 190 -10.96 -2.60 -12.48
CA VAL A 190 -9.80 -3.43 -12.80
C VAL A 190 -9.98 -4.87 -12.28
N ALA A 191 -10.51 -5.06 -11.07
CA ALA A 191 -10.81 -6.39 -10.53
C ALA A 191 -11.84 -7.13 -11.41
N ASP A 192 -12.90 -6.45 -11.85
CA ASP A 192 -13.91 -6.98 -12.77
C ASP A 192 -13.32 -7.31 -14.14
N TYR A 193 -12.43 -6.47 -14.67
CA TYR A 193 -11.69 -6.77 -15.90
C TYR A 193 -10.82 -8.03 -15.72
N PHE A 194 -10.03 -8.11 -14.64
CA PHE A 194 -9.19 -9.27 -14.35
C PHE A 194 -10.01 -10.55 -14.23
N ASN A 195 -11.15 -10.51 -13.54
CA ASN A 195 -12.01 -11.69 -13.38
C ASN A 195 -12.60 -12.13 -14.73
N ARG A 196 -13.16 -11.20 -15.52
CA ARG A 196 -13.73 -11.48 -16.85
C ARG A 196 -12.69 -12.00 -17.84
N ARG A 197 -11.45 -11.49 -17.76
CA ARG A 197 -10.34 -11.86 -18.66
C ARG A 197 -9.44 -12.94 -18.07
N GLY A 198 -9.82 -13.61 -16.98
CA GLY A 198 -9.04 -14.70 -16.41
C GLY A 198 -7.61 -14.33 -15.98
N VAL A 199 -7.37 -13.07 -15.60
CA VAL A 199 -6.05 -12.58 -15.19
C VAL A 199 -5.72 -13.09 -13.79
N SER A 200 -4.60 -13.80 -13.69
CA SER A 200 -4.05 -14.28 -12.42
C SER A 200 -3.26 -13.18 -11.72
N VAL A 201 -3.65 -12.85 -10.50
CA VAL A 201 -3.03 -11.78 -9.71
C VAL A 201 -1.91 -12.34 -8.84
N ILE A 202 -0.71 -11.80 -8.96
CA ILE A 202 0.42 -12.10 -8.07
C ILE A 202 0.68 -10.88 -7.21
N PHE A 203 0.31 -10.95 -5.94
CA PHE A 203 0.72 -9.95 -4.95
C PHE A 203 2.16 -10.21 -4.53
N LEU A 204 3.03 -9.21 -4.68
CA LEU A 204 4.39 -9.27 -4.18
C LEU A 204 4.65 -8.11 -3.23
N PHE A 205 4.78 -8.45 -1.95
CA PHE A 205 5.05 -7.50 -0.88
C PHE A 205 6.38 -7.75 -0.20
N ARG A 206 6.78 -6.81 0.66
CA ARG A 206 7.95 -6.92 1.52
C ARG A 206 7.49 -6.79 2.95
N ARG A 207 7.78 -7.79 3.78
CA ARG A 207 7.32 -7.85 5.18
C ARG A 207 7.94 -6.73 6.00
N ASN A 208 9.24 -6.48 5.83
CA ASN A 208 9.90 -5.40 6.57
C ASN A 208 9.62 -4.03 5.93
N LEU A 209 8.60 -3.34 6.44
CA LEU A 209 8.15 -2.04 5.93
C LEU A 209 9.14 -0.91 6.25
N LEU A 210 9.84 -0.96 7.39
CA LEU A 210 10.89 0.01 7.72
C LEU A 210 12.04 -0.07 6.70
N ARG A 211 12.49 -1.29 6.38
CA ARG A 211 13.53 -1.50 5.37
C ARG A 211 13.07 -1.09 3.97
N ARG A 212 11.79 -1.31 3.65
CA ARG A 212 11.19 -0.79 2.41
C ARG A 212 11.26 0.73 2.38
N MET A 213 10.90 1.41 3.47
CA MET A 213 10.96 2.87 3.60
C MET A 213 12.39 3.40 3.39
N VAL A 214 13.39 2.80 4.04
CA VAL A 214 14.82 3.12 3.81
C VAL A 214 15.17 3.02 2.33
N SER A 215 14.76 1.92 1.68
CA SER A 215 15.03 1.75 0.25
C SER A 215 14.29 2.74 -0.64
N VAL A 216 13.10 3.23 -0.25
CA VAL A 216 12.37 4.27 -0.98
C VAL A 216 13.11 5.60 -0.87
N LEU A 217 13.52 5.98 0.34
CA LEU A 217 14.23 7.24 0.60
C LEU A 217 15.59 7.26 -0.11
N ALA A 218 16.36 6.17 -0.04
CA ALA A 218 17.63 6.06 -0.75
C ALA A 218 17.47 6.14 -2.29
N ASN A 219 16.45 5.48 -2.85
CA ASN A 219 16.17 5.56 -4.27
C ASN A 219 15.73 6.99 -4.69
N SER A 220 14.97 7.67 -3.84
CA SER A 220 14.55 9.06 -4.08
C SER A 220 15.74 10.01 -4.05
N TYR A 221 16.68 9.80 -3.12
CA TYR A 221 17.91 10.58 -3.06
C TYR A 221 18.77 10.40 -4.32
N ASP A 222 18.99 9.15 -4.75
CA ASP A 222 19.79 8.85 -5.94
C ASP A 222 19.19 9.44 -7.24
N ARG A 223 17.87 9.68 -7.29
CA ARG A 223 17.24 10.35 -8.44
C ARG A 223 17.84 11.74 -8.71
N TYR A 224 18.26 12.44 -7.65
CA TYR A 224 18.86 13.77 -7.74
C TYR A 224 20.39 13.71 -7.64
N ALA A 225 20.91 12.92 -6.70
CA ALA A 225 22.34 12.81 -6.44
C ALA A 225 23.09 12.05 -7.54
N LYS A 226 22.41 11.14 -8.26
CA LYS A 226 22.95 10.39 -9.41
C LYS A 226 24.31 9.77 -9.11
N LEU A 227 24.35 8.96 -8.05
CA LEU A 227 25.58 8.50 -7.40
C LEU A 227 26.44 7.59 -8.29
N LEU A 228 25.86 7.05 -9.37
CA LEU A 228 26.55 6.17 -10.32
C LEU A 228 26.79 6.92 -11.63
N ASN A 229 27.93 7.59 -11.74
CA ASN A 229 28.40 8.28 -12.94
C ASN A 229 27.38 9.29 -13.53
N GLY A 230 26.66 10.02 -12.68
CA GLY A 230 25.68 11.00 -13.15
C GLY A 230 24.37 10.37 -13.67
N ALA A 231 24.17 9.06 -13.47
CA ALA A 231 22.93 8.36 -13.77
C ALA A 231 22.20 7.90 -12.49
N HIS A 232 20.87 8.03 -12.50
CA HIS A 232 20.02 7.40 -11.50
C HIS A 232 19.87 5.90 -11.84
N LYS A 233 20.12 5.02 -10.87
CA LYS A 233 19.85 3.57 -11.04
C LYS A 233 18.97 3.04 -9.92
N SER A 234 17.77 2.60 -10.30
CA SER A 234 16.84 1.93 -9.38
C SER A 234 17.24 0.49 -9.05
N HIS A 235 18.02 -0.14 -9.93
CA HIS A 235 18.50 -1.53 -9.81
C HIS A 235 19.96 -1.59 -10.24
N VAL A 236 20.73 -2.48 -9.60
CA VAL A 236 22.17 -2.64 -9.83
C VAL A 236 22.51 -4.09 -10.17
N HIS A 237 23.62 -4.27 -10.87
CA HIS A 237 24.08 -5.58 -11.35
C HIS A 237 25.46 -5.97 -10.83
N SER A 238 26.13 -5.08 -10.09
CA SER A 238 27.41 -5.35 -9.45
C SER A 238 27.36 -5.04 -7.95
N THR A 239 28.29 -5.64 -7.20
CA THR A 239 28.39 -5.39 -5.75
C THR A 239 28.91 -3.99 -5.48
N GLU A 240 29.81 -3.48 -6.31
CA GLU A 240 30.40 -2.15 -6.18
C GLU A 240 29.36 -1.03 -6.36
N GLU A 241 28.45 -1.19 -7.33
CA GLU A 241 27.31 -0.28 -7.52
C GLU A 241 26.37 -0.33 -6.32
N ALA A 242 26.06 -1.55 -5.83
CA ALA A 242 25.22 -1.75 -4.66
C ALA A 242 25.80 -1.07 -3.41
N ASP A 243 27.09 -1.27 -3.17
CA ASP A 243 27.81 -0.69 -2.03
C ASP A 243 27.82 0.82 -2.12
N THR A 244 28.03 1.39 -3.31
CA THR A 244 27.99 2.84 -3.52
C THR A 244 26.62 3.43 -3.20
N LEU A 245 25.53 2.83 -3.69
CA LEU A 245 24.17 3.31 -3.40
C LEU A 245 23.78 3.13 -1.93
N SER A 246 24.28 2.09 -1.27
CA SER A 246 23.98 1.81 0.15
C SER A 246 24.62 2.77 1.15
N LYS A 247 25.61 3.58 0.71
CA LYS A 247 26.29 4.57 1.57
C LYS A 247 25.36 5.67 2.07
N TYR A 248 24.30 5.99 1.31
CA TYR A 248 23.35 7.00 1.72
C TYR A 248 22.45 6.47 2.85
N LYS A 249 22.50 7.15 4.00
CA LYS A 249 21.66 6.85 5.16
C LYS A 249 20.58 7.93 5.31
N PRO A 250 19.30 7.64 5.02
CA PRO A 250 18.22 8.59 5.26
C PRO A 250 18.05 8.92 6.74
N ILE A 251 17.57 10.14 7.00
CA ILE A 251 16.96 10.52 8.29
C ILE A 251 15.47 10.19 8.19
N ILE A 252 14.97 9.41 9.14
CA ILE A 252 13.55 9.02 9.20
C ILE A 252 12.83 9.94 10.19
N ASN A 253 11.67 10.44 9.81
CA ASN A 253 10.85 11.25 10.70
C ASN A 253 10.16 10.37 11.75
N SER A 254 10.74 10.28 12.95
CA SER A 254 10.23 9.49 14.06
C SER A 254 8.81 9.91 14.49
N THR A 255 8.44 11.18 14.32
CA THR A 255 7.11 11.68 14.70
C THR A 255 6.00 11.10 13.83
N SER A 256 6.25 10.89 12.52
CA SER A 256 5.26 10.31 11.60
C SER A 256 5.40 8.79 11.41
N LEU A 257 6.50 8.19 11.85
CA LEU A 257 6.89 6.82 11.51
C LEU A 257 5.79 5.78 11.77
N LEU A 258 5.14 5.81 12.93
CA LEU A 258 4.06 4.86 13.25
C LEU A 258 2.85 5.02 12.33
N VAL A 259 2.50 6.26 11.98
CA VAL A 259 1.40 6.56 11.05
C VAL A 259 1.77 6.09 9.65
N ASP A 260 3.00 6.36 9.20
CA ASP A 260 3.48 5.97 7.89
C ASP A 260 3.48 4.43 7.72
N LEU A 261 3.97 3.69 8.72
CA LEU A 261 3.97 2.21 8.70
C LEU A 261 2.54 1.65 8.68
N LYS A 262 1.64 2.23 9.46
CA LYS A 262 0.23 1.85 9.50
C LYS A 262 -0.47 2.10 8.16
N ASP A 263 -0.22 3.25 7.53
CA ASP A 263 -0.76 3.57 6.22
C ASP A 263 -0.25 2.61 5.14
N MET A 264 1.01 2.18 5.24
CA MET A 264 1.58 1.17 4.35
C MET A 264 0.88 -0.19 4.49
N GLU A 265 0.63 -0.66 5.72
CA GLU A 265 -0.17 -1.88 5.96
C GLU A 265 -1.59 -1.75 5.44
N MET A 266 -2.26 -0.62 5.72
CA MET A 266 -3.64 -0.40 5.30
C MET A 266 -3.78 -0.40 3.77
N ARG A 267 -2.82 0.18 3.04
CA ARG A 267 -2.81 0.13 1.57
C ARG A 267 -2.66 -1.29 1.03
N MET A 268 -1.82 -2.12 1.67
CA MET A 268 -1.68 -3.54 1.30
C MET A 268 -2.98 -4.31 1.56
N ALA A 269 -3.57 -4.12 2.74
CA ALA A 269 -4.83 -4.74 3.11
C ALA A 269 -5.95 -4.38 2.11
N LYS A 270 -6.15 -3.09 1.83
CA LYS A 270 -7.16 -2.65 0.85
C LYS A 270 -6.96 -3.25 -0.54
N ALA A 271 -5.71 -3.37 -1.00
CA ALA A 271 -5.44 -4.01 -2.29
C ALA A 271 -5.84 -5.50 -2.26
N LEU A 272 -5.49 -6.23 -1.20
CA LEU A 272 -5.89 -7.63 -1.05
C LEU A 272 -7.42 -7.79 -1.01
N GLU A 273 -8.12 -6.90 -0.31
CA GLU A 273 -9.58 -6.88 -0.25
C GLU A 273 -10.21 -6.66 -1.63
N TYR A 274 -9.77 -5.64 -2.38
CA TYR A 274 -10.34 -5.33 -3.69
C TYR A 274 -10.18 -6.45 -4.73
N PHE A 275 -9.05 -7.15 -4.72
CA PHE A 275 -8.79 -8.22 -5.68
C PHE A 275 -8.98 -9.62 -5.08
N SER A 276 -9.67 -9.72 -3.93
CA SER A 276 -9.98 -11.00 -3.28
C SER A 276 -10.83 -11.92 -4.16
N ILE A 277 -11.68 -11.34 -5.02
CA ILE A 277 -12.50 -12.05 -6.01
C ILE A 277 -11.69 -12.66 -7.16
N ASN A 278 -10.48 -12.15 -7.41
CA ASN A 278 -9.64 -12.63 -8.49
C ASN A 278 -8.89 -13.89 -8.07
N ARG A 279 -8.55 -14.74 -9.04
CA ARG A 279 -7.55 -15.79 -8.83
C ARG A 279 -6.23 -15.13 -8.44
N HIS A 280 -5.78 -15.33 -7.21
CA HIS A 280 -4.58 -14.67 -6.71
C HIS A 280 -3.65 -15.56 -5.89
N MET A 281 -2.39 -15.15 -5.83
CA MET A 281 -1.33 -15.67 -4.98
C MET A 281 -0.65 -14.51 -4.25
N ILE A 282 -0.30 -14.70 -2.98
CA ILE A 282 0.40 -13.72 -2.17
C ILE A 282 1.82 -14.22 -1.91
N LEU A 283 2.80 -13.38 -2.25
CA LEU A 283 4.21 -13.63 -2.08
C LEU A 283 4.84 -12.51 -1.25
N TYR A 284 5.80 -12.91 -0.43
CA TYR A 284 6.67 -11.98 0.26
C TYR A 284 8.11 -12.14 -0.24
N TYR A 285 8.78 -11.02 -0.45
CA TYR A 285 10.16 -10.97 -0.90
C TYR A 285 11.08 -11.85 -0.04
N GLU A 286 10.91 -11.79 1.27
CA GLU A 286 11.71 -12.54 2.24
C GLU A 286 11.57 -14.06 2.03
N ASP A 287 10.36 -14.53 1.70
CA ASP A 287 10.08 -15.94 1.44
C ASP A 287 10.70 -16.42 0.11
N LEU A 288 10.69 -15.57 -0.92
CA LEU A 288 11.32 -15.86 -2.21
C LEU A 288 12.85 -15.95 -2.13
N ILE A 289 13.47 -15.14 -1.26
CA ILE A 289 14.92 -15.17 -1.06
C ILE A 289 15.34 -16.37 -0.22
N ARG A 290 14.58 -16.68 0.84
CA ARG A 290 14.87 -17.79 1.75
C ARG A 290 14.59 -19.14 1.10
N ASN A 291 13.49 -19.27 0.38
CA ASN A 291 13.06 -20.53 -0.22
C ASN A 291 12.79 -20.38 -1.72
N ARG A 292 13.80 -20.77 -2.53
CA ARG A 292 13.68 -20.76 -3.98
C ARG A 292 12.62 -21.70 -4.54
N THR A 293 12.15 -22.71 -3.79
CA THR A 293 11.06 -23.58 -4.28
C THR A 293 9.76 -22.80 -4.48
N LYS A 294 9.58 -21.64 -3.83
CA LYS A 294 8.45 -20.74 -4.08
C LYS A 294 8.37 -20.23 -5.51
N LEU A 295 9.50 -20.16 -6.23
CA LEU A 295 9.49 -19.83 -7.66
C LEU A 295 8.92 -20.95 -8.52
N LYS A 296 8.92 -22.21 -8.06
CA LYS A 296 8.23 -23.32 -8.71
C LYS A 296 6.72 -23.19 -8.51
N ASP A 297 6.27 -22.88 -7.29
CA ASP A 297 4.85 -22.62 -6.99
C ASP A 297 4.28 -21.51 -7.91
N VAL A 298 5.07 -20.47 -8.21
CA VAL A 298 4.68 -19.40 -9.14
C VAL A 298 4.54 -19.89 -10.58
N GLN A 299 5.48 -20.73 -11.05
CA GLN A 299 5.39 -21.32 -12.39
C GLN A 299 4.14 -22.21 -12.50
N ASP A 300 3.89 -23.05 -11.51
CA ASP A 300 2.70 -23.90 -11.44
C ASP A 300 1.41 -23.06 -11.39
N PHE A 301 1.39 -21.98 -10.61
CA PHE A 301 0.25 -21.06 -10.51
C PHE A 301 -0.10 -20.41 -11.86
N LEU A 302 0.92 -20.10 -12.66
CA LEU A 302 0.79 -19.57 -14.02
C LEU A 302 0.60 -20.66 -15.10
N GLY A 303 0.59 -21.95 -14.72
CA GLY A 303 0.45 -23.06 -15.66
C GLY A 303 1.65 -23.26 -16.59
N LEU A 304 2.85 -22.93 -16.11
CA LEU A 304 4.10 -22.99 -16.86
C LEU A 304 4.88 -24.27 -16.55
N PRO A 305 5.65 -24.80 -17.51
CA PRO A 305 6.62 -25.85 -17.20
C PRO A 305 7.68 -25.30 -16.24
N GLN A 306 8.06 -26.09 -15.24
CA GLN A 306 9.08 -25.66 -14.30
C GLN A 306 10.46 -25.62 -14.96
N MET A 307 11.14 -24.49 -14.84
CA MET A 307 12.54 -24.34 -15.19
C MET A 307 13.29 -23.48 -14.16
N GLU A 308 14.61 -23.44 -14.30
CA GLU A 308 15.45 -22.58 -13.47
C GLU A 308 15.29 -21.11 -13.91
N LEU A 309 14.88 -20.26 -12.97
CA LEU A 309 14.76 -18.81 -13.19
C LEU A 309 16.01 -18.09 -12.69
N ARG A 310 16.51 -17.13 -13.49
CA ARG A 310 17.77 -16.41 -13.23
C ARG A 310 17.56 -14.90 -13.27
N SER A 311 18.26 -14.18 -12.41
CA SER A 311 18.29 -12.72 -12.40
C SER A 311 19.70 -12.22 -12.16
N ARG A 312 20.06 -11.12 -12.83
CA ARG A 312 21.32 -10.40 -12.61
C ARG A 312 21.17 -9.28 -11.58
N GLN A 313 19.97 -9.01 -11.06
CA GLN A 313 19.78 -7.91 -10.12
C GLN A 313 20.30 -8.28 -8.73
N ILE A 314 20.95 -7.31 -8.09
CA ILE A 314 21.55 -7.48 -6.77
C ILE A 314 20.82 -6.61 -5.73
N LYS A 315 20.65 -7.13 -4.51
CA LYS A 315 20.12 -6.38 -3.37
C LYS A 315 21.12 -5.30 -2.94
N ILE A 316 20.67 -4.04 -2.93
CA ILE A 316 21.45 -2.86 -2.53
C ILE A 316 21.74 -2.86 -1.02
N HIS A 317 20.70 -2.77 -0.20
CA HIS A 317 20.87 -2.69 1.26
C HIS A 317 21.00 -4.09 1.89
N ARG A 318 22.21 -4.45 2.32
CA ARG A 318 22.55 -5.71 3.02
C ARG A 318 22.91 -5.43 4.49
N GLY A 319 22.79 -6.43 5.37
CA GLY A 319 23.11 -6.24 6.79
C GLY A 319 21.99 -5.60 7.63
N THR A 320 22.36 -5.08 8.80
CA THR A 320 21.44 -4.57 9.82
C THR A 320 20.83 -3.22 9.39
N LEU A 321 19.66 -2.85 9.93
CA LEU A 321 19.02 -1.59 9.58
C LEU A 321 19.71 -0.37 10.21
N SER A 322 20.34 -0.53 11.36
CA SER A 322 21.17 0.51 12.00
C SER A 322 22.28 1.02 11.07
N ASP A 323 22.81 0.15 10.21
CA ASP A 323 23.84 0.54 9.24
C ASP A 323 23.29 1.47 8.15
N HIS A 324 21.97 1.50 7.93
CA HIS A 324 21.32 2.20 6.82
C HIS A 324 20.44 3.37 7.25
N ILE A 325 20.40 3.73 8.54
CA ILE A 325 19.55 4.82 9.06
C ILE A 325 20.44 5.79 9.84
N LYS A 326 20.35 7.09 9.52
CA LYS A 326 21.22 8.10 10.12
C LYS A 326 20.84 8.40 11.58
N ASN A 327 19.55 8.45 11.90
CA ASN A 327 19.02 8.66 13.25
C ASN A 327 18.45 7.36 13.84
N TRP A 328 19.27 6.29 13.84
CA TRP A 328 18.84 4.96 14.27
C TRP A 328 18.25 4.94 15.68
N ASP A 329 18.88 5.62 16.64
CA ASP A 329 18.44 5.58 18.04
C ASP A 329 17.01 6.12 18.21
N ASP A 330 16.65 7.19 17.50
CA ASP A 330 15.30 7.74 17.52
C ASP A 330 14.29 6.77 16.92
N VAL A 331 14.65 6.12 15.80
CA VAL A 331 13.79 5.12 15.14
C VAL A 331 13.59 3.90 16.03
N ASN A 332 14.68 3.38 16.60
CA ASN A 332 14.68 2.25 17.53
C ASN A 332 13.78 2.56 18.72
N LYS A 333 13.97 3.70 19.37
CA LYS A 333 13.14 4.16 20.50
C LYS A 333 11.67 4.31 20.13
N THR A 334 11.38 4.79 18.91
CA THR A 334 10.00 5.00 18.44
C THR A 334 9.25 3.69 18.19
N LEU A 335 9.95 2.65 17.70
CA LEU A 335 9.33 1.37 17.37
C LEU A 335 9.37 0.36 18.52
N HIS A 336 10.29 0.51 19.47
CA HIS A 336 10.39 -0.37 20.63
C HIS A 336 9.09 -0.40 21.45
N GLY A 337 8.62 -1.59 21.81
CA GLY A 337 7.36 -1.78 22.54
C GLY A 337 6.10 -1.53 21.71
N THR A 338 6.24 -1.28 20.41
CA THR A 338 5.10 -1.11 19.50
C THR A 338 4.86 -2.39 18.68
N ALA A 339 3.71 -2.45 18.02
CA ALA A 339 3.38 -3.55 17.12
C ALA A 339 4.32 -3.62 15.88
N TYR A 340 5.20 -2.64 15.68
CA TYR A 340 6.16 -2.55 14.57
C TYR A 340 7.60 -2.83 15.00
N GLU A 341 7.84 -3.20 16.27
CA GLU A 341 9.17 -3.51 16.80
C GLU A 341 9.88 -4.60 15.97
N CYS A 342 9.14 -5.58 15.45
CA CYS A 342 9.67 -6.64 14.61
C CYS A 342 10.39 -6.13 13.34
N PHE A 343 10.10 -4.90 12.88
CA PHE A 343 10.78 -4.32 11.73
C PHE A 343 12.22 -3.84 12.03
N LEU A 344 12.59 -3.73 13.31
CA LEU A 344 13.97 -3.43 13.72
C LEU A 344 14.92 -4.62 13.49
N GLN A 345 14.37 -5.83 13.43
CA GLN A 345 15.13 -7.06 13.22
C GLN A 345 15.57 -7.23 11.76
N THR A 346 16.57 -8.08 11.54
CA THR A 346 17.02 -8.44 10.19
C THR A 346 15.94 -9.21 9.42
N ASP A 347 15.86 -9.02 8.09
CA ASP A 347 14.92 -9.75 7.21
C ASP A 347 15.07 -11.29 7.35
N TYR A 348 16.24 -11.73 7.80
CA TYR A 348 16.62 -13.11 8.05
C TYR A 348 17.27 -13.17 9.43
N SER A 349 16.49 -13.58 10.43
CA SER A 349 17.06 -14.24 11.61
C SER A 349 17.24 -15.70 11.19
N SER A 350 18.42 -16.24 11.46
CA SER A 350 18.90 -17.58 11.10
C SER A 350 17.83 -18.67 11.19
#